data_AF-L0HBP8-F1
#
_entry.id   AF-L0HBP8-F1
#
_cell.length_a   1.000
_cell.length_b   1.000
_cell.length_c   1.000
_cell.angle_alpha   90.00
_cell.angle_beta   90.00
_cell.angle_gamma   90.00
#
_symmetry.space_group_name_H-M   'P 1'
#
loop_
_entity.id
_entity.type
_entity.pdbx_description
1 polymer ?
#
loop_
_entity_poly.entity_id
_entity_poly.type
_entity_poly.pdbx_seq_one_letter_code
_entity_poly.pdbx_strand_id
1 'polypeptide(L)'
;RVINTRSVYECEILMDRDQKMPLFKVTATDENMENECYFGSTCSETWKKILTKISNLRKSHKVVKFFPEHIKAEDLYGLTEPHVLRAIESLPGLESLNDYAFKFGKMQLIVEMPLPINMSGSIRTEPFVKLYRHIHKPTIHQSPNFLRHLLAAAAATATSGKIPDNILFNNKTTLSSKWQQYRKLKFETKFNVVLKRSKIQGFGLYAAKDLEKGTMIIEYVGELIRNEVA
;
A
#
# COMPACT_ATOMS: atom_id res chain seq x y z
N ARG A 1 -14.33 -31.99 5.37
CA ARG A 1 -14.53 -30.52 5.37
C ARG A 1 -16.02 -30.19 5.34
N VAL A 2 -16.47 -29.36 6.27
CA VAL A 2 -17.86 -28.89 6.36
C VAL A 2 -18.01 -27.63 5.49
N ILE A 3 -19.17 -27.45 4.86
CA ILE A 3 -19.45 -26.24 4.07
C ILE A 3 -19.60 -25.03 5.00
N ASN A 4 -19.16 -23.86 4.57
CA ASN A 4 -19.26 -22.59 5.32
C ASN A 4 -18.54 -22.56 6.68
N THR A 5 -17.63 -23.49 6.95
CA THR A 5 -16.70 -23.42 8.09
C THR A 5 -15.33 -22.93 7.63
N ARG A 6 -14.57 -22.35 8.56
CA ARG A 6 -13.17 -22.01 8.34
C ARG A 6 -12.29 -23.18 8.78
N SER A 7 -11.17 -23.33 8.09
CA SER A 7 -10.16 -24.34 8.34
C SER A 7 -8.82 -23.66 8.42
N VAL A 8 -7.92 -24.18 9.24
CA VAL A 8 -6.53 -23.73 9.27
C VAL A 8 -5.73 -24.55 8.27
N TYR A 9 -4.86 -23.88 7.54
CA TYR A 9 -3.96 -24.49 6.56
C TYR A 9 -2.53 -24.14 6.95
N GLU A 10 -1.83 -25.11 7.52
CA GLU A 10 -0.43 -24.99 7.85
C GLU A 10 0.41 -25.27 6.60
N CYS A 11 1.25 -24.31 6.23
CA CYS A 11 2.04 -24.36 5.00
C CYS A 11 3.51 -24.54 5.36
N GLU A 12 4.13 -25.59 4.84
CA GLU A 12 5.53 -25.94 5.11
C GLU A 12 6.30 -26.11 3.81
N ILE A 13 7.55 -25.64 3.78
CA ILE A 13 8.50 -25.88 2.69
C ILE A 13 9.61 -26.76 3.27
N LEU A 14 9.62 -28.01 2.84
CA LEU A 14 10.57 -29.02 3.29
C LEU A 14 11.64 -29.22 2.23
N MET A 15 12.77 -29.79 2.64
CA MET A 15 13.81 -30.23 1.70
C MET A 15 13.59 -31.71 1.40
N ASP A 16 13.38 -32.06 0.13
CA ASP A 16 13.44 -33.45 -0.29
C ASP A 16 14.90 -33.91 -0.23
N ARG A 17 15.19 -34.86 0.67
CA ARG A 17 16.56 -35.34 0.91
C ARG A 17 17.11 -36.11 -0.28
N ASP A 18 16.25 -36.70 -1.10
CA ASP A 18 16.66 -37.54 -2.22
C ASP A 18 16.87 -36.67 -3.48
N GLN A 19 15.95 -35.73 -3.72
CA GLN A 19 15.95 -34.93 -4.96
C GLN A 19 16.68 -33.59 -4.84
N LYS A 20 17.08 -33.15 -3.63
CA LYS A 20 17.64 -31.81 -3.35
C LYS A 20 16.76 -30.67 -3.88
N MET A 21 15.46 -30.89 -3.95
CA MET A 21 14.45 -29.92 -4.41
C MET A 21 13.52 -29.55 -3.26
N PRO A 22 12.88 -28.35 -3.30
CA PRO A 22 11.88 -27.99 -2.32
C PRO A 22 10.63 -28.85 -2.47
N LEU A 23 10.11 -29.36 -1.35
CA LEU A 23 8.86 -30.10 -1.24
C LEU A 23 7.84 -29.23 -0.50
N PHE A 24 6.73 -28.93 -1.18
CA PHE A 24 5.68 -28.07 -0.65
C PHE A 24 4.60 -28.91 0.02
N LYS A 25 4.47 -28.76 1.34
CA LYS A 25 3.46 -29.44 2.15
C LYS A 25 2.40 -28.45 2.63
N VAL A 26 1.14 -28.86 2.59
CA VAL A 26 0.03 -28.15 3.25
C VAL A 26 -0.73 -29.15 4.12
N THR A 27 -0.84 -28.83 5.41
CA THR A 27 -1.64 -29.60 6.37
C THR A 27 -2.93 -28.84 6.68
N ALA A 28 -4.02 -29.50 6.38
CA ALA A 28 -5.37 -29.01 6.56
C ALA A 28 -5.92 -29.48 7.92
N THR A 29 -6.15 -28.56 8.84
CA THR A 29 -6.70 -28.85 10.17
C THR A 29 -8.10 -28.26 10.30
N ASP A 30 -9.06 -29.13 10.64
CA ASP A 30 -10.47 -28.82 10.83
C ASP A 30 -10.87 -29.25 12.24
N GLU A 31 -11.73 -28.48 12.92
CA GLU A 31 -12.27 -28.86 14.23
C GLU A 31 -13.05 -30.19 14.09
N ASN A 32 -12.62 -31.21 14.82
CA ASN A 32 -13.23 -32.56 14.87
C ASN A 32 -13.04 -33.45 13.63
N MET A 33 -12.05 -33.19 12.78
CA MET A 33 -11.68 -34.07 11.66
C MET A 33 -10.19 -34.43 11.71
N GLU A 34 -9.81 -35.53 11.07
CA GLU A 34 -8.40 -35.87 10.90
C GLU A 34 -7.67 -34.87 10.00
N ASN A 35 -6.39 -34.66 10.30
CA ASN A 35 -5.54 -33.74 9.55
C ASN A 35 -5.22 -34.32 8.16
N GLU A 36 -5.61 -33.61 7.11
CA GLU A 36 -5.31 -34.00 5.74
C GLU A 36 -3.99 -33.34 5.29
N CYS A 37 -3.02 -34.13 4.84
CA CYS A 37 -1.74 -33.62 4.35
C CYS A 37 -1.67 -33.69 2.82
N TYR A 38 -1.21 -32.61 2.20
CA TYR A 38 -1.04 -32.48 0.76
C TYR A 38 0.42 -32.17 0.46
N PHE A 39 0.97 -32.84 -0.55
CA PHE A 39 2.35 -32.66 -1.00
C PHE A 39 2.38 -32.28 -2.49
N GLY A 40 3.40 -31.55 -2.91
CA GLY A 40 3.64 -31.19 -4.29
C GLY A 40 5.05 -30.63 -4.50
N SER A 41 5.49 -30.69 -5.74
CA SER A 41 6.79 -30.15 -6.18
C SER A 41 6.80 -28.63 -6.30
N THR A 42 5.62 -28.01 -6.38
CA THR A 42 5.42 -26.56 -6.49
C THR A 42 4.24 -26.12 -5.62
N CYS A 43 4.24 -24.85 -5.18
CA CYS A 43 3.10 -24.25 -4.47
C CYS A 43 1.76 -24.50 -5.20
N SER A 44 1.79 -24.29 -6.52
CA SER A 44 0.64 -24.43 -7.40
C SER A 44 0.10 -25.87 -7.44
N GLU A 45 0.98 -26.87 -7.49
CA GLU A 45 0.56 -28.27 -7.49
C GLU A 45 -0.13 -28.67 -6.18
N THR A 46 0.42 -28.27 -5.04
CA THR A 46 -0.13 -28.60 -3.72
C THR A 46 -1.49 -27.93 -3.51
N TRP A 47 -1.60 -26.62 -3.79
CA TRP A 47 -2.86 -25.90 -3.63
C TRP A 47 -3.92 -26.30 -4.66
N LYS A 48 -3.54 -26.70 -5.88
CA LYS A 48 -4.51 -27.17 -6.89
C LYS A 48 -5.34 -28.35 -6.38
N LYS A 49 -4.74 -29.28 -5.63
CA LYS A 49 -5.43 -30.44 -5.03
C LYS A 49 -6.51 -29.96 -4.04
N ILE A 50 -6.16 -29.02 -3.17
CA ILE A 50 -7.06 -28.43 -2.16
C ILE A 50 -8.17 -27.61 -2.83
N LEU A 51 -7.82 -26.70 -3.74
CA LEU A 51 -8.77 -25.81 -4.42
C LEU A 51 -9.77 -26.59 -5.28
N THR A 52 -9.33 -27.70 -5.90
CA THR A 52 -10.22 -28.60 -6.64
C THR A 52 -11.24 -29.25 -5.70
N LYS A 53 -10.80 -29.73 -4.53
CA LYS A 53 -11.68 -30.32 -3.50
C LYS A 53 -12.71 -29.28 -2.99
N ILE A 54 -12.27 -28.05 -2.70
CA ILE A 54 -13.16 -26.95 -2.28
C ILE A 54 -14.16 -26.59 -3.38
N SER A 55 -13.70 -26.50 -4.64
CA SER A 55 -14.56 -26.20 -5.79
C SER A 55 -15.65 -27.25 -5.95
N ASN A 56 -15.31 -28.53 -5.85
CA ASN A 56 -16.27 -29.63 -5.94
C ASN A 56 -17.27 -29.62 -4.77
N LEU A 57 -16.81 -29.32 -3.55
CA LEU A 57 -17.66 -29.20 -2.36
C LEU A 57 -18.68 -28.06 -2.50
N ARG A 58 -18.26 -26.89 -3.01
CA ARG A 58 -19.18 -25.77 -3.26
C ARG A 58 -20.18 -26.06 -4.37
N LYS A 59 -19.76 -26.76 -5.43
CA LYS A 59 -20.64 -27.21 -6.51
C LYS A 59 -21.72 -28.17 -6.02
N SER A 60 -21.37 -29.16 -5.18
CA SER A 60 -22.35 -30.14 -4.66
C SER A 60 -23.40 -29.50 -3.76
N HIS A 61 -23.03 -28.48 -2.99
CA HIS A 61 -23.94 -27.75 -2.10
C HIS A 61 -24.66 -26.56 -2.78
N LYS A 62 -24.50 -26.38 -4.10
CA LYS A 62 -25.09 -25.27 -4.89
C LYS A 62 -24.79 -23.88 -4.31
N VAL A 63 -23.59 -23.69 -3.77
CA VAL A 63 -23.11 -22.40 -3.23
C VAL A 63 -22.43 -21.58 -4.35
N VAL A 64 -22.19 -20.29 -4.11
CA VAL A 64 -21.49 -19.36 -5.02
C VAL A 64 -20.26 -20.02 -5.64
N LYS A 65 -20.15 -19.89 -6.97
CA LYS A 65 -19.03 -20.43 -7.75
C LYS A 65 -17.71 -19.87 -7.25
N PHE A 66 -16.77 -20.77 -7.01
CA PHE A 66 -15.39 -20.46 -6.67
C PHE A 66 -14.53 -20.55 -7.93
N PHE A 67 -13.61 -19.61 -8.13
CA PHE A 67 -12.76 -19.51 -9.33
C PHE A 67 -11.28 -19.70 -8.94
N PRO A 68 -10.77 -20.94 -8.86
CA PRO A 68 -9.40 -21.23 -8.48
C PRO A 68 -8.34 -20.61 -9.39
N GLU A 69 -8.66 -20.41 -10.68
CA GLU A 69 -7.71 -20.02 -11.73
C GLU A 69 -7.10 -18.63 -11.52
N HIS A 70 -7.78 -17.75 -10.77
CA HIS A 70 -7.31 -16.39 -10.50
C HIS A 70 -6.51 -16.29 -9.20
N ILE A 71 -6.38 -17.37 -8.43
CA ILE A 71 -5.69 -17.38 -7.15
C ILE A 71 -4.27 -17.90 -7.36
N LYS A 72 -3.27 -17.07 -7.03
CA LYS A 72 -1.88 -17.49 -7.05
C LYS A 72 -1.58 -18.32 -5.82
N ALA A 73 -0.91 -19.45 -6.01
CA ALA A 73 -0.61 -20.35 -4.91
C ALA A 73 0.49 -19.80 -3.99
N GLU A 74 1.38 -18.97 -4.53
CA GLU A 74 2.42 -18.27 -3.77
C GLU A 74 1.80 -17.29 -2.77
N ASP A 75 0.69 -16.64 -3.14
CA ASP A 75 -0.07 -15.76 -2.25
C ASP A 75 -0.70 -16.56 -1.10
N LEU A 76 -1.21 -17.77 -1.37
CA LEU A 76 -1.78 -18.65 -0.34
C LEU A 76 -0.74 -19.19 0.64
N TYR A 77 0.51 -19.37 0.19
CA TYR A 77 1.64 -19.68 1.05
C TYR A 77 2.17 -18.44 1.82
N GLY A 78 1.70 -17.23 1.49
CA GLY A 78 2.19 -15.98 2.09
C GLY A 78 3.55 -15.53 1.57
N LEU A 79 4.12 -16.17 0.54
CA LEU A 79 5.46 -15.87 0.02
C LEU A 79 5.53 -14.53 -0.72
N THR A 80 4.39 -13.97 -1.11
CA THR A 80 4.30 -12.66 -1.75
C THR A 80 4.10 -11.52 -0.76
N GLU A 81 3.88 -11.83 0.51
CA GLU A 81 3.69 -10.83 1.57
C GLU A 81 5.01 -10.07 1.79
N PRO A 82 5.02 -8.72 1.74
CA PRO A 82 6.23 -7.91 1.81
C PRO A 82 7.12 -8.18 3.04
N HIS A 83 6.53 -8.39 4.22
CA HIS A 83 7.30 -8.64 5.45
C HIS A 83 7.96 -10.03 5.46
N VAL A 84 7.26 -11.07 5.01
CA VAL A 84 7.77 -12.44 4.82
C VAL A 84 8.86 -12.43 3.77
N LEU A 85 8.63 -11.81 2.62
CA LEU A 85 9.63 -11.73 1.55
C LEU A 85 10.89 -10.99 2.04
N ARG A 86 10.74 -9.88 2.76
CA ARG A 86 11.86 -9.15 3.35
C ARG A 86 12.60 -9.98 4.40
N ALA A 87 11.89 -10.77 5.21
CA ALA A 87 12.52 -11.68 6.17
C ALA A 87 13.32 -12.78 5.46
N ILE A 88 12.76 -13.39 4.41
CA ILE A 88 13.44 -14.40 3.58
C ILE A 88 14.68 -13.80 2.91
N GLU A 89 14.57 -12.62 2.30
CA GLU A 89 15.69 -11.92 1.65
C GLU A 89 16.80 -11.48 2.62
N SER A 90 16.52 -11.46 3.93
CA SER A 90 17.50 -11.16 4.98
C SER A 90 18.24 -12.39 5.52
N LEU A 91 17.88 -13.60 5.08
CA LEU A 91 18.53 -14.82 5.55
C LEU A 91 19.97 -14.94 5.00
N PRO A 92 20.90 -15.50 5.79
CA PRO A 92 22.26 -15.73 5.33
C PRO A 92 22.31 -16.78 4.20
N GLY A 93 23.29 -16.65 3.30
CA GLY A 93 23.52 -17.62 2.22
C GLY A 93 22.73 -17.39 0.94
N LEU A 94 21.73 -16.50 0.94
CA LEU A 94 21.00 -16.11 -0.28
C LEU A 94 21.88 -15.40 -1.31
N GLU A 95 23.05 -14.89 -0.90
CA GLU A 95 24.01 -14.23 -1.81
C GLU A 95 24.53 -15.16 -2.92
N SER A 96 24.46 -16.48 -2.70
CA SER A 96 24.85 -17.49 -3.69
C SER A 96 23.82 -17.71 -4.81
N LEU A 97 22.61 -17.16 -4.67
CA LEU A 97 21.55 -17.26 -5.67
C LEU A 97 21.81 -16.24 -6.79
N ASN A 98 22.28 -16.72 -7.94
CA ASN A 98 22.56 -15.88 -9.11
C ASN A 98 21.31 -15.53 -9.92
N ASP A 99 20.29 -16.39 -9.87
CA ASP A 99 19.09 -16.28 -10.72
C ASP A 99 17.92 -15.56 -10.01
N TYR A 100 18.11 -15.15 -8.75
CA TYR A 100 17.08 -14.50 -7.95
C TYR A 100 17.25 -12.98 -7.95
N ALA A 101 16.21 -12.27 -8.37
CA ALA A 101 16.14 -10.81 -8.33
C ALA A 101 15.54 -10.32 -6.99
N PHE A 102 16.40 -9.80 -6.11
CA PHE A 102 16.00 -9.24 -4.81
C PHE A 102 15.13 -8.00 -4.95
N LYS A 103 14.02 -7.93 -4.21
CA LYS A 103 13.09 -6.79 -4.22
C LYS A 103 13.42 -5.75 -3.16
N PHE A 104 13.82 -6.17 -1.96
CA PHE A 104 14.18 -5.28 -0.85
C PHE A 104 15.70 -5.04 -0.78
N GLY A 105 16.43 -5.53 -1.79
CA GLY A 105 17.88 -5.44 -1.90
C GLY A 105 18.57 -6.48 -1.02
N LYS A 106 19.83 -6.75 -1.33
CA LYS A 106 20.70 -7.48 -0.40
C LYS A 106 20.79 -6.61 0.84
N MET A 107 20.06 -6.96 1.90
CA MET A 107 20.40 -6.43 3.22
C MET A 107 21.74 -7.08 3.53
N GLN A 108 22.82 -6.41 3.11
CA GLN A 108 24.11 -6.58 3.72
C GLN A 108 23.88 -6.19 5.17
N LEU A 109 23.41 -7.13 5.99
CA LEU A 109 23.82 -7.18 7.38
C LEU A 109 25.33 -7.27 7.24
N ILE A 110 25.98 -6.10 7.25
CA ILE A 110 27.42 -5.97 7.12
C ILE A 110 27.94 -6.86 8.24
N VAL A 111 28.35 -8.07 7.89
CA VAL A 111 28.89 -9.06 8.84
C VAL A 111 30.11 -8.45 9.54
N GLU A 112 30.78 -7.51 8.87
CA GLU A 112 31.91 -6.75 9.36
C GLU A 112 31.56 -5.59 10.31
N MET A 113 30.29 -5.22 10.49
CA MET A 113 29.93 -4.18 11.44
C MET A 113 29.55 -4.84 12.75
N PRO A 114 30.40 -4.79 13.80
CA PRO A 114 30.04 -5.34 15.09
C PRO A 114 28.74 -4.68 15.52
N LEU A 115 27.78 -5.49 15.97
CA LEU A 115 26.55 -5.00 16.58
C LEU A 115 26.95 -3.93 17.60
N PRO A 116 26.37 -2.71 17.56
CA PRO A 116 26.71 -1.67 18.51
C PRO A 116 26.54 -2.22 19.92
N ILE A 117 27.65 -2.38 20.63
CA ILE A 117 27.62 -2.89 22.00
C ILE A 117 27.04 -1.76 22.84
N ASN A 118 25.84 -1.99 23.37
CA ASN A 118 25.27 -1.09 24.34
C ASN A 118 26.12 -1.16 25.62
N MET A 119 26.91 -0.09 25.86
CA MET A 119 27.77 0.03 27.04
C MET A 119 26.99 -0.08 28.37
N SER A 120 25.69 0.23 28.37
CA SER A 120 24.80 0.15 29.52
C SER A 120 24.11 -1.22 29.65
N GLY A 121 24.30 -2.14 28.70
CA GLY A 121 23.76 -3.51 28.71
C GLY A 121 22.25 -3.63 28.52
N SER A 122 21.50 -2.53 28.46
CA SER A 122 20.06 -2.51 28.20
C SER A 122 19.63 -1.17 27.59
N ILE A 123 18.81 -1.21 26.54
CA ILE A 123 18.24 0.00 25.91
C ILE A 123 17.36 0.79 26.90
N ARG A 124 16.89 0.14 27.97
CA ARG A 124 16.06 0.77 29.01
C ARG A 124 16.87 1.55 30.04
N THR A 125 18.16 1.25 30.20
CA THR A 125 19.06 1.92 31.15
C THR A 125 19.89 3.02 30.48
N GLU A 126 19.86 3.10 29.15
CA GLU A 126 20.45 4.24 28.44
C GLU A 126 19.75 5.53 28.90
N PRO A 127 20.51 6.56 29.30
CA PRO A 127 19.91 7.85 29.59
C PRO A 127 19.14 8.30 28.35
N PHE A 128 17.88 8.72 28.51
CA PHE A 128 17.10 9.31 27.44
C PHE A 128 17.72 10.65 27.05
N VAL A 129 18.80 10.59 26.28
CA VAL A 129 19.37 11.74 25.63
C VAL A 129 18.35 12.11 24.58
N LYS A 130 17.57 13.17 24.84
CA LYS A 130 16.94 13.93 23.77
C LYS A 130 18.09 14.40 22.90
N LEU A 131 18.55 13.55 21.99
CA LEU A 131 19.24 14.01 20.81
C LEU A 131 18.20 14.86 20.11
N TYR A 132 18.21 16.15 20.45
CA TYR A 132 18.02 17.23 19.51
C TYR A 132 19.10 17.08 18.42
N ARG A 133 19.11 15.95 17.71
CA ARG A 133 19.42 16.02 16.31
C ARG A 133 18.36 16.98 15.81
N HIS A 134 18.81 18.13 15.32
CA HIS A 134 18.20 18.74 14.16
C HIS A 134 18.15 17.67 13.06
N ILE A 135 17.30 16.66 13.23
CA ILE A 135 16.76 15.89 12.14
C ILE A 135 15.95 16.96 11.44
N HIS A 136 16.55 17.56 10.42
CA HIS A 136 15.79 17.92 9.26
C HIS A 136 14.91 16.71 8.99
N LYS A 137 13.66 16.77 9.47
CA LYS A 137 12.59 15.90 9.00
C LYS A 137 12.78 15.86 7.49
N PRO A 138 12.75 14.69 6.84
CA PRO A 138 12.86 14.67 5.40
C PRO A 138 11.74 15.57 4.90
N THR A 139 12.11 16.76 4.42
CA THR A 139 11.28 17.58 3.59
C THR A 139 11.02 16.66 2.42
N ILE A 140 9.84 16.03 2.41
CA ILE A 140 9.38 15.25 1.27
C ILE A 140 9.63 16.14 0.06
N HIS A 141 10.49 15.65 -0.83
CA HIS A 141 11.07 16.36 -1.95
C HIS A 141 10.04 17.26 -2.65
N GLN A 142 10.05 18.56 -2.33
CA GLN A 142 9.64 19.57 -3.29
C GLN A 142 10.80 19.68 -4.27
N SER A 143 10.72 18.95 -5.37
CA SER A 143 11.63 19.12 -6.50
C SER A 143 11.60 20.60 -6.92
N PRO A 144 12.75 21.32 -6.93
CA PRO A 144 12.81 22.72 -7.38
C PRO A 144 12.59 22.86 -8.90
N ASN A 145 12.40 21.76 -9.62
CA ASN A 145 12.23 21.78 -11.08
C ASN A 145 10.81 22.09 -11.54
N PHE A 146 9.80 22.10 -10.66
CA PHE A 146 8.42 22.44 -11.05
C PHE A 146 8.25 23.94 -11.38
N LEU A 147 8.96 24.82 -10.65
CA LEU A 147 8.90 26.27 -10.89
C LEU A 147 9.62 26.70 -12.18
N ARG A 148 10.62 25.94 -12.63
CA ARG A 148 11.34 26.22 -13.89
C ARG A 148 10.51 25.91 -15.14
N HIS A 149 9.66 24.88 -15.10
CA HIS A 149 8.74 24.58 -16.21
C HIS A 149 7.59 25.60 -16.32
N LEU A 150 7.15 26.19 -15.22
CA LEU A 150 6.07 27.19 -15.22
C LEU A 150 6.50 28.56 -15.77
N LEU A 151 7.75 28.97 -15.51
CA LEU A 151 8.31 30.21 -16.09
C LEU A 151 8.60 30.07 -17.59
N ALA A 152 9.04 28.89 -18.07
CA ALA A 152 9.24 28.64 -19.49
C ALA A 152 7.90 28.58 -20.27
N ALA A 153 6.85 28.02 -19.67
CA ALA A 153 5.51 27.98 -20.27
C ALA A 153 4.83 29.37 -20.32
N ALA A 154 5.09 30.23 -19.32
CA ALA A 154 4.60 31.60 -19.30
C ALA A 154 5.33 32.51 -20.32
N ALA A 155 6.61 32.26 -20.60
CA ALA A 155 7.35 33.01 -21.63
C ALA A 155 6.96 32.60 -23.06
N ALA A 156 6.62 31.32 -23.28
CA ALA A 156 6.20 30.80 -24.59
C ALA A 156 4.79 31.26 -25.03
N THR A 157 3.99 31.82 -24.12
CA THR A 157 2.64 32.33 -24.41
C THR A 157 2.60 33.84 -24.67
N ALA A 158 3.76 34.51 -24.68
CA ALA A 158 3.87 35.95 -24.93
C ALA A 158 3.99 36.36 -26.40
N THR A 159 3.96 35.42 -27.35
CA THR A 159 3.99 35.74 -28.79
C THR A 159 2.85 35.04 -29.53
N SER A 160 2.11 35.86 -30.30
CA SER A 160 0.98 35.51 -31.19
C SER A 160 -0.42 35.36 -30.56
N GLY A 161 -1.09 36.51 -30.44
CA GLY A 161 -2.12 36.88 -31.42
C GLY A 161 -3.55 36.31 -31.26
N LYS A 162 -4.48 37.25 -31.03
CA LYS A 162 -5.95 37.23 -31.20
C LYS A 162 -6.80 36.69 -30.03
N ILE A 163 -7.19 37.65 -29.21
CA ILE A 163 -8.33 37.63 -28.29
C ILE A 163 -9.62 37.71 -29.13
N PRO A 164 -10.64 36.87 -28.89
CA PRO A 164 -12.02 37.28 -29.13
C PRO A 164 -12.59 37.85 -27.82
N ASP A 165 -13.05 39.08 -27.92
CA ASP A 165 -13.70 39.87 -26.88
C ASP A 165 -14.90 39.12 -26.28
N ASN A 166 -14.88 38.86 -24.96
CA ASN A 166 -16.10 38.77 -24.14
C ASN A 166 -15.83 38.51 -22.65
N ILE A 167 -14.96 39.28 -21.96
CA ILE A 167 -15.03 39.34 -20.48
C ILE A 167 -14.74 40.75 -20.00
N LEU A 168 -15.71 41.65 -20.21
CA LEU A 168 -15.90 42.82 -19.35
C LEU A 168 -17.30 42.74 -18.76
N PHE A 169 -17.46 41.98 -17.68
CA PHE A 169 -18.59 42.14 -16.77
C PHE A 169 -18.08 42.09 -15.33
N ASN A 170 -17.43 43.19 -14.95
CA ASN A 170 -17.56 43.67 -13.59
C ASN A 170 -19.03 44.05 -13.43
N ASN A 171 -19.78 43.34 -12.55
CA ASN A 171 -20.95 43.81 -11.79
C ASN A 171 -21.72 42.60 -11.22
N LYS A 172 -21.67 42.44 -9.89
CA LYS A 172 -22.67 41.76 -9.03
C LYS A 172 -23.33 40.49 -9.59
N THR A 173 -22.79 39.30 -9.30
CA THR A 173 -23.51 38.04 -9.55
C THR A 173 -23.46 37.09 -8.36
N THR A 174 -24.45 37.23 -7.48
CA THR A 174 -24.97 36.15 -6.62
C THR A 174 -25.66 35.02 -7.40
N LEU A 175 -25.41 34.91 -8.71
CA LEU A 175 -26.00 33.92 -9.62
C LEU A 175 -24.94 33.11 -10.37
N SER A 176 -23.82 32.77 -9.71
CA SER A 176 -23.02 31.65 -10.22
C SER A 176 -23.75 30.35 -9.87
N SER A 177 -24.11 29.55 -10.87
CA SER A 177 -24.80 28.27 -10.64
C SER A 177 -23.95 27.37 -9.73
N LYS A 178 -24.58 26.50 -8.93
CA LYS A 178 -23.84 25.55 -8.05
C LYS A 178 -22.75 24.79 -8.80
N TRP A 179 -22.99 24.51 -10.08
CA TRP A 179 -22.04 23.86 -10.96
C TRP A 179 -20.82 24.72 -11.32
N GLN A 180 -21.01 26.02 -11.59
CA GLN A 180 -19.91 26.95 -11.84
C GLN A 180 -19.06 27.13 -10.58
N GLN A 181 -19.70 27.22 -9.41
CA GLN A 181 -19.00 27.27 -8.12
C GLN A 181 -18.17 26.01 -7.87
N TYR A 182 -18.71 24.83 -8.20
CA TYR A 182 -17.98 23.56 -8.08
C TYR A 182 -16.77 23.49 -9.03
N ARG A 183 -16.92 23.95 -10.29
CA ARG A 183 -15.80 24.03 -11.24
C ARG A 183 -14.70 24.96 -10.72
N LYS A 184 -15.07 26.12 -10.19
CA LYS A 184 -14.13 27.05 -9.54
C LYS A 184 -13.41 26.39 -8.36
N LEU A 185 -14.14 25.70 -7.48
CA LEU A 185 -13.58 24.92 -6.38
C LEU A 185 -12.54 23.90 -6.85
N LYS A 186 -12.82 23.15 -7.91
CA LYS A 186 -11.91 22.10 -8.40
C LYS A 186 -10.55 22.64 -8.81
N PHE A 187 -10.51 23.86 -9.34
CA PHE A 187 -9.27 24.53 -9.72
C PHE A 187 -8.59 25.20 -8.51
N GLU A 188 -9.36 25.92 -7.69
CA GLU A 188 -8.80 26.78 -6.64
C GLU A 188 -8.53 26.08 -5.31
N THR A 189 -9.12 24.91 -5.03
CA THR A 189 -9.01 24.24 -3.71
C THR A 189 -7.55 24.03 -3.28
N LYS A 190 -6.65 23.72 -4.24
CA LYS A 190 -5.21 23.53 -4.00
C LYS A 190 -4.50 24.78 -3.47
N PHE A 191 -5.05 25.96 -3.76
CA PHE A 191 -4.51 27.26 -3.34
C PHE A 191 -5.29 27.87 -2.17
N ASN A 192 -6.52 27.41 -1.92
CA ASN A 192 -7.42 27.96 -0.92
C ASN A 192 -7.21 27.33 0.47
N VAL A 193 -6.77 26.07 0.53
CA VAL A 193 -6.60 25.34 1.79
C VAL A 193 -5.27 24.61 1.86
N VAL A 194 -4.78 24.39 3.09
CA VAL A 194 -3.52 23.72 3.38
C VAL A 194 -3.65 22.78 4.58
N LEU A 195 -3.02 21.62 4.50
CA LEU A 195 -2.96 20.65 5.59
C LEU A 195 -1.78 20.98 6.53
N LYS A 196 -2.04 21.15 7.83
CA LYS A 196 -1.01 21.42 8.85
C LYS A 196 -1.35 20.71 10.17
N ARG A 197 -0.42 20.66 11.13
CA ARG A 197 -0.71 20.10 12.47
C ARG A 197 -1.83 20.91 13.14
N SER A 198 -2.85 20.21 13.65
CA SER A 198 -3.93 20.83 14.43
C SER A 198 -3.55 20.95 15.90
N LYS A 199 -4.04 22.02 16.55
CA LYS A 199 -3.97 22.19 18.01
C LYS A 199 -5.01 21.36 18.78
N ILE A 200 -6.03 20.86 18.09
CA ILE A 200 -7.07 20.01 18.70
C ILE A 200 -6.59 18.56 18.68
N GLN A 201 -6.38 17.99 17.48
CA GLN A 201 -5.91 16.61 17.33
C GLN A 201 -5.32 16.39 15.93
N GLY A 202 -4.21 15.65 15.84
CA GLY A 202 -3.61 15.23 14.57
C GLY A 202 -3.35 16.39 13.59
N PHE A 203 -3.79 16.22 12.35
CA PHE A 203 -3.72 17.25 11.30
C PHE A 203 -5.07 17.97 11.14
N GLY A 204 -5.01 19.22 10.72
CA GLY A 204 -6.16 20.06 10.42
C GLY A 204 -6.02 20.71 9.05
N LEU A 205 -7.17 20.99 8.45
CA LEU A 205 -7.27 21.75 7.21
C LEU A 205 -7.42 23.24 7.56
N TYR A 206 -6.50 24.06 7.10
CA TYR A 206 -6.49 25.50 7.35
C TYR A 206 -6.71 26.26 6.05
N ALA A 207 -7.36 27.42 6.13
CA ALA A 207 -7.43 28.33 5.00
C ALA A 207 -6.04 28.93 4.73
N ALA A 208 -5.63 28.95 3.47
CA ALA A 208 -4.37 29.57 3.03
C ALA A 208 -4.55 31.06 2.68
N LYS A 209 -5.79 31.49 2.47
CA LYS A 209 -6.22 32.87 2.25
C LYS A 209 -7.59 33.08 2.88
N ASP A 210 -8.01 34.34 3.01
CA ASP A 210 -9.37 34.64 3.46
C ASP A 210 -10.41 34.15 2.45
N LEU A 211 -11.45 33.51 2.95
CA LEU A 211 -12.52 32.91 2.15
C LEU A 211 -13.81 33.70 2.35
N GLU A 212 -14.42 34.12 1.25
CA GLU A 212 -15.70 34.81 1.28
C GLU A 212 -16.84 33.87 1.67
N LYS A 213 -17.87 34.41 2.31
CA LYS A 213 -19.07 33.67 2.69
C LYS A 213 -19.74 33.04 1.47
N GLY A 214 -20.07 31.75 1.58
CA GLY A 214 -20.73 30.99 0.50
C GLY A 214 -19.76 30.41 -0.54
N THR A 215 -18.45 30.58 -0.36
CA THR A 215 -17.44 29.93 -1.20
C THR A 215 -17.37 28.43 -0.88
N MET A 216 -17.44 27.57 -1.91
CA MET A 216 -17.19 26.15 -1.72
C MET A 216 -15.69 25.92 -1.43
N ILE A 217 -15.36 25.03 -0.49
CA ILE A 217 -13.98 24.86 0.02
C ILE A 217 -13.32 23.58 -0.52
N ILE A 218 -13.93 22.42 -0.25
CA ILE A 218 -13.41 21.11 -0.62
C ILE A 218 -14.56 20.14 -0.91
N GLU A 219 -14.32 19.19 -1.80
CA GLU A 219 -15.17 18.02 -1.97
C GLU A 219 -14.60 16.88 -1.12
N TYR A 220 -15.46 16.24 -0.33
CA TYR A 220 -15.08 15.02 0.37
C TYR A 220 -15.10 13.85 -0.61
N VAL A 221 -13.91 13.38 -1.00
CA VAL A 221 -13.73 12.24 -1.90
C VAL A 221 -13.33 11.04 -1.07
N GLY A 222 -13.99 9.92 -1.31
CA GLY A 222 -13.73 8.64 -0.65
C GLY A 222 -14.43 7.49 -1.37
N GLU A 223 -14.37 6.31 -0.78
CA GLU A 223 -15.08 5.13 -1.29
C GLU A 223 -16.57 5.20 -0.91
N LEU A 224 -17.44 4.86 -1.85
CA LEU A 224 -18.88 4.74 -1.57
C LEU A 224 -19.16 3.37 -0.96
N ILE A 225 -19.42 3.36 0.34
CA ILE A 225 -19.73 2.14 1.10
C ILE A 225 -21.25 1.95 1.13
N ARG A 226 -21.70 0.72 0.86
CA ARG A 226 -23.12 0.36 0.95
C ARG A 226 -23.50 0.06 2.41
N ASN A 227 -24.77 0.23 2.76
CA ASN A 227 -25.24 0.10 4.14
C ASN A 227 -24.93 -1.25 4.79
N GLU A 228 -24.84 -2.32 4.00
CA GLU A 228 -24.50 -3.66 4.50
C GLU A 228 -23.01 -3.84 4.89
N VAL A 229 -22.16 -2.88 4.53
CA VAL A 229 -20.70 -2.91 4.77
C VAL A 229 -20.26 -1.87 5.81
N ALA A 230 -21.07 -0.82 6.05
CA ALA A 230 -20.74 0.32 6.91
C ALA A 230 -20.72 0.00 8.42
#